data_AF-A0AAP2DKR7-F1
#
_entry.id   AF-A0AAP2DKR7-F1
#
_cell.length_a   1.000
_cell.length_b   1.000
_cell.length_c   1.000
_cell.angle_alpha   90.00
_cell.angle_beta   90.00
_cell.angle_gamma   90.00
#
_symmetry.space_group_name_H-M   'P 1'
#
loop_
_entity.id
_entity.type
_entity.pdbx_description
1 polymer ?
#
loop_
_entity_poly.entity_id
_entity_poly.type
_entity_poly.pdbx_seq_one_letter_code
_entity_poly.pdbx_strand_id
1 'polypeptide(L)'
;MVDFILVVLKYAATLLSGFFGVYGLLLDFKDKDGKITKAGRFALYVIIISGVIALVTQSIELYIDNQKSISDGQRILAQLDQNTKVLNGLDRTLNPIEDLTVSYDVIIPSNHTRLKSYTSSLFKNLHELLDTMKYNASLQSRLWRHGILASRVAGMEHIPTIEEVELSRQCWLLPHRNEFTHTILAYSDVDLVFFRNPLPIDSLRKIRFSAYSSGDLSMSLTSGLIPQGLSGEHTITVDFPQNTIALKARNLRSDPQYWLNNGRVLSIPDLLGCQLILHLPGIMDSGNEEHDQYLRDVRKDFELHDLEISMSKGRRYWIHRDQLTKIESSDGMPTYVFQFPSTDEELWRMDILR
;
A
#
# COMPACT_ATOMS: atom_id res chain seq x y z
N MET A 1 26.12 -24.91 39.45
CA MET A 1 26.45 -25.82 40.58
C MET A 1 25.86 -27.21 40.36
N VAL A 2 24.58 -27.32 39.98
CA VAL A 2 23.93 -28.61 39.61
C VAL A 2 24.66 -29.31 38.44
N ASP A 3 25.00 -28.58 37.38
CA ASP A 3 25.73 -29.13 36.22
C ASP A 3 27.09 -29.77 36.62
N PHE A 4 27.83 -29.15 37.56
CA PHE A 4 29.10 -29.68 38.06
C PHE A 4 28.90 -30.96 38.89
N ILE A 5 27.85 -31.01 39.72
CA ILE A 5 27.53 -32.18 40.55
C ILE A 5 27.12 -33.37 39.67
N LEU A 6 26.31 -33.13 38.63
CA LEU A 6 25.89 -34.17 37.67
C LEU A 6 27.10 -34.75 36.92
N VAL A 7 28.02 -33.89 36.48
CA VAL A 7 29.27 -34.31 35.83
C VAL A 7 30.13 -35.17 36.77
N VAL A 8 30.32 -34.76 38.03
CA VAL A 8 31.08 -35.54 39.03
C VAL A 8 30.42 -36.89 39.31
N LEU A 9 29.10 -36.93 39.47
CA LEU A 9 28.34 -38.18 39.65
C LEU A 9 28.48 -39.13 38.47
N LYS A 10 28.44 -38.61 37.24
CA LYS A 10 28.63 -39.39 36.00
C LYS A 10 30.00 -40.05 35.94
N TYR A 11 31.05 -39.27 36.23
CA TYR A 11 32.42 -39.80 36.25
C TYR A 11 32.61 -40.81 37.38
N ALA A 12 32.08 -40.55 38.57
CA ALA A 12 32.14 -41.48 39.69
C ALA A 12 31.40 -42.79 39.40
N ALA A 13 30.20 -42.74 38.83
CA ALA A 13 29.43 -43.91 38.44
C ALA A 13 30.13 -44.73 37.35
N THR A 14 30.74 -44.07 36.35
CA THR A 14 31.51 -44.73 35.29
C THR A 14 32.76 -45.41 35.84
N LEU A 15 33.50 -44.75 36.74
CA LEU A 15 34.68 -45.32 37.40
C LEU A 15 34.33 -46.50 38.30
N LEU A 16 33.26 -46.39 39.09
CA LEU A 16 32.75 -47.49 39.92
C LEU A 16 32.31 -48.66 39.06
N SER A 17 31.52 -48.43 38.00
CA SER A 17 31.09 -49.50 37.10
C SER A 17 32.27 -50.18 36.41
N GLY A 18 33.29 -49.42 35.99
CA GLY A 18 34.51 -49.95 35.39
C GLY A 18 35.33 -50.79 36.39
N PHE A 19 35.57 -50.26 37.59
CA PHE A 19 36.31 -50.95 38.64
C PHE A 19 35.62 -52.25 39.09
N PHE A 20 34.31 -52.21 39.32
CA PHE A 20 33.55 -53.39 39.74
C PHE A 20 33.31 -54.39 38.61
N GLY A 21 33.27 -53.94 37.36
CA GLY A 21 33.29 -54.83 36.19
C GLY A 21 34.57 -55.66 36.12
N VAL A 22 35.73 -55.03 36.32
CA VAL A 22 37.04 -55.71 36.37
C VAL A 22 37.16 -56.59 37.63
N TYR A 23 36.76 -56.09 38.80
CA TYR A 23 36.75 -56.85 40.04
C TYR A 23 35.87 -58.11 39.94
N GLY A 24 34.74 -58.01 39.24
CA GLY A 24 33.86 -59.13 38.98
C GLY A 24 34.40 -60.19 38.02
N LEU A 25 35.32 -59.81 37.12
CA LEU A 25 36.03 -60.78 36.28
C LEU A 25 37.09 -61.57 37.06
N LEU A 26 37.62 -61.00 38.14
CA LEU A 26 38.69 -61.60 38.95
C LEU A 26 38.18 -62.52 40.07
N LEU A 27 36.89 -62.46 40.41
CA LEU A 27 36.28 -63.26 41.48
C LEU A 27 35.32 -64.29 40.92
N ASP A 28 35.47 -65.54 41.36
CA ASP A 28 34.47 -66.59 41.09
C ASP A 28 33.14 -66.23 41.76
N PHE A 29 32.24 -65.65 40.97
CA PHE A 29 30.93 -65.21 41.44
C PHE A 29 30.02 -66.36 41.86
N LYS A 30 30.37 -67.59 41.46
CA LYS A 30 29.65 -68.80 41.83
C LYS A 30 30.57 -69.69 42.64
N ASP A 31 30.06 -70.18 43.76
CA ASP A 31 30.68 -71.27 44.49
C ASP A 31 30.64 -72.56 43.65
N LYS A 32 31.35 -73.61 44.07
CA LYS A 32 31.43 -74.91 43.37
C LYS A 32 30.06 -75.55 43.12
N ASP A 33 29.06 -75.18 43.90
CA ASP A 33 27.65 -75.60 43.77
C ASP A 33 26.81 -74.71 42.83
N GLY A 34 27.43 -73.78 42.10
CA GLY A 34 26.77 -72.85 41.19
C GLY A 34 26.00 -71.69 41.85
N LYS A 35 26.01 -71.60 43.19
CA LYS A 35 25.33 -70.55 43.96
C LYS A 35 26.15 -69.27 44.03
N ILE A 36 25.50 -68.10 43.96
CA ILE A 36 26.17 -66.81 44.03
C ILE A 36 26.78 -66.59 45.42
N THR A 37 28.10 -66.36 45.47
CA THR A 37 28.86 -66.10 46.70
C THR A 37 28.44 -64.78 47.34
N LYS A 38 28.69 -64.60 48.65
CA LYS A 38 28.36 -63.34 49.34
C LYS A 38 29.04 -62.13 48.70
N ALA A 39 30.30 -62.29 48.27
CA ALA A 39 31.05 -61.27 47.54
C ALA A 39 30.41 -60.98 46.17
N GLY A 40 29.95 -62.01 45.46
CA GLY A 40 29.25 -61.84 44.19
C GLY A 40 27.92 -61.12 44.29
N ARG A 41 27.14 -61.38 45.35
CA ARG A 41 25.91 -60.60 45.61
C ARG A 41 26.22 -59.14 45.89
N PHE A 42 27.27 -58.85 46.66
CA PHE A 42 27.66 -57.48 46.96
C PHE A 42 28.10 -56.72 45.70
N ALA A 43 28.96 -57.31 44.87
CA ALA A 43 29.38 -56.71 43.60
C ALA A 43 28.19 -56.45 42.67
N LEU A 44 27.24 -57.41 42.59
CA LEU A 44 26.02 -57.26 41.80
C LEU A 44 25.16 -56.08 42.30
N TYR A 45 25.00 -55.91 43.62
CA TYR A 45 24.29 -54.77 44.19
C TYR A 45 24.95 -53.44 43.83
N VAL A 46 26.28 -53.35 43.91
CA VAL A 46 27.01 -52.12 43.56
C VAL A 46 26.83 -51.78 42.07
N ILE A 47 26.94 -52.76 41.18
CA ILE A 47 26.74 -52.58 39.74
C ILE A 47 25.32 -52.08 39.45
N ILE A 48 24.30 -52.69 40.05
CA ILE A 48 22.89 -52.28 39.87
C ILE A 48 22.68 -50.85 40.37
N ILE A 49 23.17 -50.51 41.57
CA ILE A 49 23.04 -49.16 42.14
C ILE A 49 23.77 -48.14 41.27
N SER A 50 24.98 -48.44 40.78
CA SER A 50 25.69 -47.53 39.87
C SER A 50 24.95 -47.32 38.56
N GLY A 51 24.31 -48.37 38.01
CA GLY A 51 23.49 -48.27 36.80
C GLY A 51 22.25 -47.39 37.01
N VAL A 52 21.56 -47.53 38.14
CA VAL A 52 20.42 -46.69 38.50
C VAL A 52 20.83 -45.22 38.66
N ILE A 53 21.94 -44.96 39.36
CA ILE A 53 22.46 -43.59 39.53
C ILE A 53 22.82 -42.97 38.18
N ALA A 54 23.45 -43.73 37.28
CA ALA A 54 23.79 -43.25 35.94
C ALA A 54 22.52 -42.91 35.12
N LEU A 55 21.51 -43.77 35.11
CA LEU A 55 20.24 -43.54 34.42
C LEU A 55 19.50 -42.31 34.96
N VAL A 56 19.44 -42.14 36.29
CA VAL A 56 18.80 -40.97 36.92
C VAL A 56 19.55 -39.69 36.56
N THR A 57 20.88 -39.71 36.63
CA THR A 57 21.73 -38.56 36.26
C THR A 57 21.49 -38.15 34.80
N GLN A 58 21.49 -39.11 33.88
CA GLN A 58 21.24 -38.86 32.46
C GLN A 58 19.83 -38.37 32.18
N SER A 59 18.83 -38.86 32.92
CA SER A 59 17.44 -38.40 32.81
C SER A 59 17.27 -36.96 33.28
N ILE A 60 17.96 -36.57 34.37
CA ILE A 60 17.95 -35.20 34.89
C ILE A 60 18.65 -34.24 33.91
N GLU A 61 19.80 -34.61 33.37
CA GLU A 61 20.49 -33.81 32.35
C GLU A 61 19.61 -33.61 31.11
N LEU A 62 19.00 -34.67 30.59
CA LEU A 62 18.11 -34.57 29.44
C LEU A 62 16.91 -33.66 29.72
N TYR A 63 16.36 -33.70 30.94
CA TYR A 63 15.31 -32.78 31.34
C TYR A 63 15.78 -31.32 31.41
N ILE A 64 16.97 -31.07 31.99
CA ILE A 64 17.56 -29.73 32.09
C ILE A 64 17.89 -29.18 30.70
N ASP A 65 18.51 -29.99 29.83
CA ASP A 65 18.86 -29.61 28.48
C ASP A 65 17.62 -29.34 27.62
N ASN A 66 16.56 -30.11 27.81
CA ASN A 66 15.28 -29.86 27.14
C ASN A 66 14.62 -28.55 27.63
N GLN A 67 14.71 -28.22 28.92
CA GLN A 67 14.27 -26.91 29.40
C GLN A 67 15.13 -25.77 28.84
N LYS A 68 16.46 -25.94 28.82
CA LYS A 68 17.39 -24.95 28.26
C LYS A 68 17.11 -24.70 26.78
N SER A 69 16.90 -25.75 25.97
CA SER A 69 16.62 -25.62 24.54
C SER A 69 15.31 -24.88 24.26
N ILE A 70 14.27 -25.09 25.07
CA ILE A 70 13.01 -24.32 24.99
C ILE A 70 13.28 -22.84 25.28
N SER A 71 14.04 -22.55 26.33
CA SER A 71 14.37 -21.16 26.70
C SER A 71 15.26 -20.46 25.66
N ASP A 72 16.22 -21.18 25.08
CA ASP A 72 17.09 -20.66 24.03
C ASP A 72 16.33 -20.47 22.72
N GLY A 73 15.39 -21.37 22.40
CA GLY A 73 14.45 -21.19 21.29
C GLY A 73 13.61 -19.92 21.43
N GLN A 74 13.06 -19.66 22.63
CA GLN A 74 12.32 -18.41 22.91
C GLN A 74 13.21 -17.17 22.78
N ARG A 75 14.47 -17.23 23.26
CA ARG A 75 15.43 -16.13 23.11
C ARG A 75 15.77 -15.84 21.67
N ILE A 76 15.99 -16.88 20.86
CA ILE A 76 16.23 -16.73 19.42
C ILE A 76 15.02 -16.08 18.74
N LEU A 77 13.80 -16.53 19.06
CA LEU A 77 12.59 -15.90 18.52
C LEU A 77 12.46 -14.43 18.92
N ALA A 78 12.76 -14.08 20.17
CA ALA A 78 12.76 -12.69 20.63
C ALA A 78 13.84 -11.84 19.92
N GLN A 79 15.03 -12.40 19.69
CA GLN A 79 16.10 -11.74 18.94
C GLN A 79 15.73 -11.56 17.46
N LEU A 80 15.09 -12.55 16.85
CA LEU A 80 14.58 -12.44 15.48
C LEU A 80 13.50 -11.36 15.38
N ASP A 81 12.54 -11.33 16.29
CA ASP A 81 11.51 -10.28 16.35
C ASP A 81 12.13 -8.88 16.53
N GLN A 82 13.13 -8.75 17.42
CA GLN A 82 13.84 -7.49 17.61
C GLN A 82 14.61 -7.08 16.34
N ASN A 83 15.32 -8.01 15.69
CA ASN A 83 16.04 -7.75 14.45
C ASN A 83 15.08 -7.34 13.33
N THR A 84 13.93 -7.99 13.20
CA THR A 84 12.88 -7.61 12.25
C THR A 84 12.37 -6.20 12.53
N LYS A 85 12.13 -5.83 13.79
CA LYS A 85 11.73 -4.46 14.16
C LYS A 85 12.79 -3.43 13.79
N VAL A 86 14.07 -3.72 14.00
CA VAL A 86 15.18 -2.84 13.62
C VAL A 86 15.27 -2.69 12.10
N LEU A 87 15.21 -3.80 11.36
CA LEU A 87 15.25 -3.77 9.90
C LEU A 87 14.07 -2.98 9.32
N ASN A 88 12.86 -3.21 9.84
CA ASN A 88 11.69 -2.44 9.44
C ASN A 88 11.89 -0.95 9.77
N GLY A 89 12.38 -0.60 10.96
CA GLY A 89 12.67 0.78 11.32
C GLY A 89 13.69 1.47 10.39
N LEU A 90 14.74 0.74 9.98
CA LEU A 90 15.72 1.22 9.01
C LEU A 90 15.08 1.42 7.64
N ASP A 91 14.27 0.47 7.17
CA ASP A 91 13.61 0.56 5.87
C ASP A 91 12.62 1.73 5.82
N ARG A 92 11.85 1.95 6.90
CA ARG A 92 10.97 3.13 7.04
C ARG A 92 11.76 4.44 6.97
N THR A 93 12.95 4.49 7.58
CA THR A 93 13.84 5.66 7.55
C THR A 93 14.45 5.88 6.18
N LEU A 94 14.77 4.80 5.47
CA LEU A 94 15.35 4.87 4.14
C LEU A 94 14.29 5.23 3.09
N ASN A 95 13.03 4.83 3.25
CA ASN A 95 11.99 5.03 2.25
C ASN A 95 10.80 5.84 2.79
N PRO A 96 11.03 7.09 3.26
CA PRO A 96 9.96 7.92 3.78
C PRO A 96 9.00 8.35 2.66
N ILE A 97 7.71 8.50 3.00
CA ILE A 97 6.75 9.13 2.09
C ILE A 97 7.01 10.63 2.14
N GLU A 98 7.70 11.12 1.12
CA GLU A 98 8.07 12.52 0.93
C GLU A 98 7.85 12.91 -0.53
N ASP A 99 7.75 14.22 -0.79
CA ASP A 99 7.57 14.80 -2.12
C ASP A 99 6.45 14.13 -2.94
N LEU A 100 5.34 13.80 -2.28
CA LEU A 100 4.23 13.11 -2.90
C LEU A 100 3.61 14.01 -3.98
N THR A 101 3.52 13.49 -5.20
CA THR A 101 2.78 14.10 -6.30
C THR A 101 1.68 13.17 -6.79
N VAL A 102 0.58 13.77 -7.25
CA VAL A 102 -0.58 13.03 -7.74
C VAL A 102 -0.92 13.48 -9.15
N SER A 103 -1.13 12.52 -10.04
CA SER A 103 -1.77 12.76 -11.33
C SER A 103 -3.07 11.96 -11.40
N TYR A 104 -4.10 12.49 -12.04
CA TYR A 104 -5.34 11.74 -12.21
C TYR A 104 -6.10 12.17 -13.45
N ASP A 105 -6.96 11.26 -13.92
CA ASP A 105 -7.91 11.48 -15.01
C ASP A 105 -9.34 11.22 -14.50
N VAL A 106 -10.19 12.25 -14.57
CA VAL A 106 -11.60 12.15 -14.17
C VAL A 106 -12.49 12.37 -15.38
N ILE A 107 -13.27 11.36 -15.76
CA ILE A 107 -14.23 11.43 -16.85
C ILE A 107 -15.47 12.19 -16.38
N ILE A 108 -15.89 13.15 -17.20
CA ILE A 108 -17.06 13.98 -16.99
C ILE A 108 -18.24 13.37 -17.77
N PRO A 109 -19.44 13.27 -17.17
CA PRO A 109 -20.62 12.75 -17.85
C PRO A 109 -21.10 13.72 -18.94
N SER A 110 -20.74 13.45 -20.20
CA SER A 110 -21.11 14.28 -21.37
C SER A 110 -22.62 14.47 -21.54
N ASN A 111 -23.42 13.52 -21.03
CA ASN A 111 -24.88 13.47 -21.16
C ASN A 111 -25.64 14.12 -20.00
N HIS A 112 -24.95 14.62 -18.96
CA HIS A 112 -25.61 15.26 -17.84
C HIS A 112 -26.37 16.51 -18.32
N THR A 113 -27.65 16.67 -17.95
CA THR A 113 -28.55 17.70 -18.52
C THR A 113 -27.98 19.12 -18.44
N ARG A 114 -27.26 19.44 -17.36
CA ARG A 114 -26.64 20.75 -17.15
C ARG A 114 -25.35 20.98 -17.94
N LEU A 115 -24.64 19.92 -18.27
CA LEU A 115 -23.39 20.00 -19.05
C LEU A 115 -23.66 19.88 -20.55
N LYS A 116 -24.76 19.24 -20.95
CA LYS A 116 -25.09 18.93 -22.35
C LYS A 116 -24.96 20.11 -23.31
N SER A 117 -25.39 21.31 -22.92
CA SER A 117 -25.29 22.50 -23.76
C SER A 117 -23.84 22.89 -24.02
N TYR A 118 -23.01 22.89 -22.96
CA TYR A 118 -21.59 23.18 -23.06
C TYR A 118 -20.87 22.08 -23.84
N THR A 119 -21.08 20.80 -23.51
CA THR A 119 -20.41 19.68 -24.17
C THR A 119 -20.75 19.64 -25.67
N SER A 120 -22.02 19.81 -26.04
CA SER A 120 -22.43 19.85 -27.45
C SER A 120 -21.76 21.01 -28.21
N SER A 121 -21.68 22.19 -27.58
CA SER A 121 -21.04 23.37 -28.19
C SER A 121 -19.54 23.17 -28.31
N LEU A 122 -18.89 22.59 -27.30
CA LEU A 122 -17.48 22.27 -27.29
C LEU A 122 -17.12 21.31 -28.43
N PHE A 123 -17.81 20.17 -28.51
CA PHE A 123 -17.56 19.18 -29.56
C PHE A 123 -17.81 19.76 -30.95
N LYS A 124 -18.91 20.49 -31.14
CA LYS A 124 -19.22 21.14 -32.43
C LYS A 124 -18.09 22.09 -32.85
N ASN A 125 -17.70 23.02 -31.98
CA ASN A 125 -16.68 24.01 -32.29
C ASN A 125 -15.30 23.38 -32.53
N LEU A 126 -14.95 22.31 -31.79
CA LEU A 126 -13.71 21.58 -32.01
C LEU A 126 -13.71 20.86 -33.35
N HIS A 127 -14.80 20.18 -33.74
CA HIS A 127 -14.89 19.53 -35.05
C HIS A 127 -14.79 20.54 -36.19
N GLU A 128 -15.54 21.65 -36.11
CA GLU A 128 -15.47 22.73 -37.11
C GLU A 128 -14.04 23.28 -37.23
N LEU A 129 -13.37 23.49 -36.09
CA LEU A 129 -11.98 23.96 -36.06
C LEU A 129 -11.04 22.94 -36.71
N LEU A 130 -11.12 21.66 -36.34
CA LEU A 130 -10.25 20.60 -36.86
C LEU A 130 -10.46 20.37 -38.36
N ASP A 131 -11.71 20.40 -38.84
CA ASP A 131 -12.04 20.27 -40.25
C ASP A 131 -11.46 21.43 -41.08
N THR A 132 -11.51 22.67 -40.58
CA THR A 132 -10.90 23.81 -41.27
C THR A 132 -9.37 23.72 -41.36
N MET A 133 -8.74 22.93 -40.49
CA MET A 133 -7.29 22.80 -40.44
C MET A 133 -6.73 21.55 -41.12
N LYS A 134 -7.56 20.55 -41.46
CA LYS A 134 -7.19 19.28 -42.13
C LYS A 134 -6.39 19.47 -43.44
N TYR A 135 -6.49 20.63 -44.07
CA TYR A 135 -5.86 20.95 -45.36
C TYR A 135 -4.53 21.72 -45.26
N ASN A 136 -3.94 21.87 -44.07
CA ASN A 136 -2.74 22.70 -43.88
C ASN A 136 -1.65 22.01 -43.06
N ALA A 137 -0.44 21.92 -43.62
CA ALA A 137 0.73 21.26 -43.02
C ALA A 137 1.21 21.87 -41.69
N SER A 138 0.65 23.00 -41.25
CA SER A 138 1.02 23.71 -40.00
C SER A 138 0.04 23.51 -38.83
N LEU A 139 -0.81 22.48 -38.89
CA LEU A 139 -1.91 22.17 -37.96
C LEU A 139 -1.59 22.43 -36.47
N GLN A 140 -0.51 21.85 -35.94
CA GLN A 140 -0.15 22.00 -34.53
C GLN A 140 0.14 23.44 -34.11
N SER A 141 0.89 24.19 -34.93
CA SER A 141 1.23 25.58 -34.60
C SER A 141 0.01 26.51 -34.62
N ARG A 142 -1.03 26.17 -35.40
CA ARG A 142 -2.31 26.88 -35.42
C ARG A 142 -3.17 26.54 -34.20
N LEU A 143 -3.28 25.26 -33.84
CA LEU A 143 -4.02 24.83 -32.65
C LEU A 143 -3.44 25.48 -31.38
N TRP A 144 -2.11 25.53 -31.27
CA TRP A 144 -1.44 26.18 -30.14
C TRP A 144 -1.82 27.65 -29.96
N ARG A 145 -2.00 28.41 -31.06
CA ARG A 145 -2.46 29.81 -30.99
C ARG A 145 -3.86 29.97 -30.43
N HIS A 146 -4.67 28.91 -30.47
CA HIS A 146 -6.00 28.86 -29.86
C HIS A 146 -6.00 28.18 -28.49
N GLY A 147 -4.83 27.90 -27.91
CA GLY A 147 -4.71 27.19 -26.63
C GLY A 147 -5.15 25.73 -26.71
N ILE A 148 -5.03 25.09 -27.88
CA ILE A 148 -5.39 23.69 -28.08
C ILE A 148 -4.13 22.91 -28.41
N LEU A 149 -3.88 21.83 -27.67
CA LEU A 149 -2.79 20.89 -27.95
C LEU A 149 -3.38 19.59 -28.48
N ALA A 150 -2.79 19.01 -29.53
CA ALA A 150 -3.11 17.64 -29.92
C ALA A 150 -2.33 16.69 -29.00
N SER A 151 -3.02 16.05 -28.06
CA SER A 151 -2.40 15.16 -27.05
C SER A 151 -2.29 13.72 -27.55
N ARG A 152 -3.21 13.26 -28.40
CA ARG A 152 -3.13 11.95 -29.08
C ARG A 152 -3.44 12.09 -30.57
N VAL A 153 -2.54 11.56 -31.39
CA VAL A 153 -2.65 11.55 -32.86
C VAL A 153 -2.44 10.13 -33.35
N ALA A 154 -3.38 9.63 -34.15
CA ALA A 154 -3.28 8.35 -34.83
C ALA A 154 -3.21 8.54 -36.35
N GLY A 155 -3.03 7.44 -37.08
CA GLY A 155 -2.92 7.45 -38.54
C GLY A 155 -1.47 7.59 -39.04
N MET A 156 -1.31 7.57 -40.37
CA MET A 156 0.00 7.71 -41.01
C MET A 156 0.47 9.17 -40.96
N GLU A 157 1.79 9.41 -41.01
CA GLU A 157 2.38 10.77 -40.96
C GLU A 157 1.76 11.77 -41.96
N HIS A 158 1.27 11.29 -43.11
CA HIS A 158 0.67 12.13 -44.14
C HIS A 158 -0.83 12.37 -43.97
N ILE A 159 -1.50 11.63 -43.07
CA ILE A 159 -2.94 11.78 -42.76
C ILE A 159 -3.12 11.59 -41.23
N PRO A 160 -2.57 12.50 -40.41
CA PRO A 160 -2.76 12.43 -38.97
C PRO A 160 -4.24 12.67 -38.63
N THR A 161 -4.79 11.79 -37.80
CA THR A 161 -6.12 11.94 -37.20
C THR A 161 -5.91 12.29 -35.73
N ILE A 162 -6.33 13.48 -35.34
CA ILE A 162 -6.30 13.89 -33.93
C ILE A 162 -7.40 13.11 -33.21
N GLU A 163 -7.01 12.29 -32.24
CA GLU A 163 -7.94 11.50 -31.43
C GLU A 163 -8.25 12.18 -30.10
N GLU A 164 -7.30 12.94 -29.56
CA GLU A 164 -7.46 13.66 -28.31
C GLU A 164 -6.85 15.06 -28.41
N VAL A 165 -7.56 16.04 -27.86
CA VAL A 165 -7.04 17.39 -27.64
C VAL A 165 -7.08 17.77 -26.19
N GLU A 166 -6.12 18.58 -25.79
CA GLU A 166 -6.02 19.23 -24.48
C GLU A 166 -6.24 20.73 -24.63
N LEU A 167 -7.11 21.27 -23.78
CA LEU A 167 -7.46 22.69 -23.76
C LEU A 167 -6.63 23.38 -22.68
N SER A 168 -5.71 24.24 -23.10
CA SER A 168 -4.94 25.10 -22.19
C SER A 168 -5.81 26.24 -21.66
N ARG A 169 -5.37 26.88 -20.58
CA ARG A 169 -6.03 28.05 -19.97
C ARG A 169 -6.30 29.24 -20.91
N GLN A 170 -5.63 29.32 -22.06
CA GLN A 170 -5.85 30.37 -23.07
C GLN A 170 -6.93 30.01 -24.08
N CYS A 171 -7.46 28.78 -24.03
CA CYS A 171 -8.48 28.34 -24.96
C CYS A 171 -9.81 29.04 -24.70
N TRP A 172 -10.34 29.66 -25.75
CA TRP A 172 -11.63 30.36 -25.72
C TRP A 172 -12.83 29.43 -25.59
N LEU A 173 -12.62 28.11 -25.72
CA LEU A 173 -13.64 27.08 -25.55
C LEU A 173 -13.82 26.63 -24.10
N LEU A 174 -12.97 27.08 -23.19
CA LEU A 174 -13.15 26.84 -21.75
C LEU A 174 -14.41 27.55 -21.23
N PRO A 175 -15.07 27.00 -20.20
CA PRO A 175 -16.27 27.62 -19.65
C PRO A 175 -15.96 29.01 -19.08
N HIS A 176 -16.86 29.96 -19.28
CA HIS A 176 -16.66 31.33 -18.79
C HIS A 176 -16.87 31.42 -17.27
N ARG A 177 -16.14 32.29 -16.59
CA ARG A 177 -16.15 32.40 -15.10
C ARG A 177 -17.53 32.65 -14.47
N ASN A 178 -18.45 33.23 -15.22
CA ASN A 178 -19.82 33.52 -14.78
C ASN A 178 -20.81 32.38 -15.09
N GLU A 179 -20.37 31.33 -15.77
CA GLU A 179 -21.20 30.18 -16.10
C GLU A 179 -21.13 29.11 -15.00
N PHE A 180 -22.25 28.47 -14.73
CA PHE A 180 -22.32 27.34 -13.79
C PHE A 180 -21.34 26.21 -14.15
N THR A 181 -21.13 25.97 -15.45
CA THR A 181 -20.16 24.99 -15.97
C THR A 181 -18.74 25.29 -15.49
N HIS A 182 -18.37 26.56 -15.31
CA HIS A 182 -17.05 26.90 -14.79
C HIS A 182 -16.89 26.41 -13.35
N THR A 183 -17.90 26.56 -12.48
CA THR A 183 -17.81 26.01 -11.12
C THR A 183 -17.64 24.48 -11.09
N ILE A 184 -18.23 23.78 -12.07
CA ILE A 184 -18.11 22.33 -12.19
C ILE A 184 -16.74 21.89 -12.73
N LEU A 185 -16.20 22.60 -13.72
CA LEU A 185 -15.03 22.14 -14.47
C LEU A 185 -13.73 22.88 -14.13
N ALA A 186 -13.79 24.06 -13.51
CA ALA A 186 -12.61 24.87 -13.27
C ALA A 186 -11.79 24.43 -12.06
N TYR A 187 -12.37 23.59 -11.19
CA TYR A 187 -11.76 23.09 -9.97
C TYR A 187 -11.92 21.58 -9.90
N SER A 188 -10.95 20.89 -9.31
CA SER A 188 -11.04 19.48 -9.04
C SER A 188 -10.18 19.14 -7.83
N ASP A 189 -10.80 18.50 -6.86
CA ASP A 189 -10.15 18.07 -5.62
C ASP A 189 -10.05 16.55 -5.61
N VAL A 190 -8.92 16.05 -5.14
CA VAL A 190 -8.76 14.65 -4.78
C VAL A 190 -8.27 14.56 -3.35
N ASP A 191 -9.00 13.80 -2.55
CA ASP A 191 -8.56 13.45 -1.21
C ASP A 191 -8.06 12.02 -1.20
N LEU A 192 -6.88 11.82 -0.60
CA LEU A 192 -6.28 10.52 -0.40
C LEU A 192 -6.23 10.24 1.10
N VAL A 193 -6.82 9.13 1.52
CA VAL A 193 -6.87 8.70 2.91
C VAL A 193 -6.37 7.27 3.01
N PHE A 194 -5.27 7.09 3.71
CA PHE A 194 -4.60 5.80 3.89
C PHE A 194 -4.95 5.21 5.25
N PHE A 195 -5.34 3.94 5.26
CA PHE A 195 -5.59 3.15 6.46
C PHE A 195 -4.62 1.97 6.50
N ARG A 196 -3.75 1.96 7.50
CA ARG A 196 -2.79 0.87 7.72
C ARG A 196 -3.50 -0.46 7.92
N ASN A 197 -4.63 -0.43 8.62
CA ASN A 197 -5.53 -1.57 8.78
C ASN A 197 -6.78 -1.33 7.93
N PRO A 198 -7.02 -2.14 6.88
CA PRO A 198 -8.17 -1.97 6.01
C PRO A 198 -9.49 -1.97 6.76
N LEU A 199 -10.38 -1.05 6.41
CA LEU A 199 -11.73 -0.99 6.95
C LEU A 199 -12.67 -1.85 6.10
N PRO A 200 -13.67 -2.51 6.73
CA PRO A 200 -14.75 -3.17 6.00
C PRO A 200 -15.51 -2.17 5.12
N ILE A 201 -15.84 -2.58 3.89
CA ILE A 201 -16.54 -1.72 2.91
C ILE A 201 -17.86 -1.15 3.47
N ASP A 202 -18.61 -1.95 4.23
CA ASP A 202 -19.88 -1.50 4.84
C ASP A 202 -19.69 -0.39 5.88
N SER A 203 -18.53 -0.33 6.52
CA SER A 203 -18.19 0.76 7.43
C SER A 203 -17.91 2.04 6.65
N LEU A 204 -17.23 1.94 5.50
CA LEU A 204 -16.90 3.09 4.65
C LEU A 204 -18.14 3.80 4.12
N ARG A 205 -19.18 3.04 3.75
CA ARG A 205 -20.47 3.62 3.32
C ARG A 205 -21.15 4.50 4.37
N LYS A 206 -20.82 4.32 5.66
CA LYS A 206 -21.42 5.06 6.77
C LYS A 206 -20.60 6.28 7.19
N ILE A 207 -19.35 6.38 6.75
CA ILE A 207 -18.48 7.49 7.10
C ILE A 207 -18.86 8.67 6.21
N ARG A 208 -19.11 9.83 6.81
CA ARG A 208 -19.22 11.10 6.07
C ARG A 208 -17.83 11.55 5.70
N PHE A 209 -17.68 12.12 4.51
CA PHE A 209 -16.34 12.45 4.04
C PHE A 209 -15.57 13.41 4.97
N SER A 210 -16.28 14.40 5.52
CA SER A 210 -15.72 15.33 6.52
C SER A 210 -15.18 14.66 7.80
N ALA A 211 -15.47 13.37 8.04
CA ALA A 211 -15.01 12.60 9.18
C ALA A 211 -13.78 11.71 8.88
N TYR A 212 -13.22 11.72 7.67
CA TYR A 212 -12.02 10.95 7.34
C TYR A 212 -10.71 11.50 7.94
N SER A 213 -10.79 12.47 8.85
CA SER A 213 -9.69 12.83 9.76
C SER A 213 -9.20 11.64 10.62
N SER A 214 -9.88 10.49 10.58
CA SER A 214 -9.47 9.24 11.23
C SER A 214 -8.49 8.38 10.43
N GLY A 215 -8.13 8.76 9.19
CA GLY A 215 -7.10 8.07 8.43
C GLY A 215 -5.76 8.05 9.15
N ASP A 216 -4.92 7.07 8.85
CA ASP A 216 -3.56 7.00 9.40
C ASP A 216 -2.61 8.01 8.73
N LEU A 217 -2.87 8.30 7.46
CA LEU A 217 -2.33 9.42 6.69
C LEU A 217 -3.43 9.95 5.77
N SER A 218 -3.65 11.26 5.73
CA SER A 218 -4.58 11.87 4.79
C SER A 218 -4.07 13.20 4.25
N MET A 219 -4.47 13.50 3.02
CA MET A 219 -4.10 14.72 2.32
C MET A 219 -5.16 15.06 1.28
N SER A 220 -5.28 16.35 1.00
CA SER A 220 -6.16 16.91 -0.02
C SER A 220 -5.32 17.64 -1.06
N LEU A 221 -5.59 17.39 -2.34
CA LEU A 221 -4.97 18.11 -3.44
C LEU A 221 -6.04 18.75 -4.29
N THR A 222 -5.99 20.07 -4.39
CA THR A 222 -6.86 20.86 -5.25
C THR A 222 -6.11 21.25 -6.51
N SER A 223 -6.75 21.07 -7.65
CA SER A 223 -6.29 21.57 -8.94
C SER A 223 -7.32 22.51 -9.54
N GLY A 224 -6.86 23.41 -10.41
CA GLY A 224 -7.76 24.26 -11.17
C GLY A 224 -7.23 24.59 -12.56
N LEU A 225 -8.08 25.12 -13.43
CA LEU A 225 -7.64 25.70 -14.70
C LEU A 225 -6.69 26.90 -14.49
N ILE A 226 -6.72 27.50 -13.30
CA ILE A 226 -5.82 28.57 -12.86
C ILE A 226 -5.26 28.18 -11.50
N PRO A 227 -3.98 27.77 -11.38
CA PRO A 227 -3.43 27.11 -10.19
C PRO A 227 -3.08 28.07 -9.04
N GLN A 228 -3.55 29.32 -9.06
CA GLN A 228 -3.16 30.31 -8.04
C GLN A 228 -3.71 29.91 -6.66
N GLY A 229 -2.81 29.57 -5.74
CA GLY A 229 -3.16 29.12 -4.39
C GLY A 229 -3.63 27.66 -4.32
N LEU A 230 -3.48 26.88 -5.39
CA LEU A 230 -3.88 25.47 -5.47
C LEU A 230 -2.63 24.56 -5.57
N SER A 231 -2.81 23.24 -5.46
CA SER A 231 -1.74 22.24 -5.57
C SER A 231 -1.17 22.11 -6.99
N GLY A 232 -1.91 22.56 -8.00
CA GLY A 232 -1.45 22.56 -9.39
C GLY A 232 -2.56 22.88 -10.41
N GLU A 233 -2.20 22.77 -11.69
CA GLU A 233 -3.13 22.97 -12.81
C GLU A 233 -3.71 21.63 -13.25
N HIS A 234 -4.98 21.64 -13.66
CA HIS A 234 -5.53 20.58 -14.51
C HIS A 234 -5.96 21.18 -15.84
N THR A 235 -6.10 20.32 -16.84
CA THR A 235 -6.62 20.70 -18.15
C THR A 235 -7.88 19.91 -18.49
N ILE A 236 -8.67 20.44 -19.42
CA ILE A 236 -9.80 19.72 -19.99
C ILE A 236 -9.32 19.03 -21.25
N THR A 237 -9.50 17.71 -21.33
CA THR A 237 -9.24 16.95 -22.55
C THR A 237 -10.52 16.46 -23.18
N VAL A 238 -10.51 16.37 -24.51
CA VAL A 238 -11.61 15.87 -25.32
C VAL A 238 -11.11 14.71 -26.17
N ASP A 239 -11.68 13.53 -25.95
CA ASP A 239 -11.42 12.31 -26.72
C ASP A 239 -12.52 12.16 -27.77
N PHE A 240 -12.16 12.29 -29.05
CA PHE A 240 -13.12 12.26 -30.15
C PHE A 240 -13.66 10.85 -30.43
N PRO A 241 -12.84 9.77 -30.48
CA PRO A 241 -13.36 8.41 -30.65
C PRO A 241 -14.40 8.01 -29.60
N GLN A 242 -14.18 8.38 -28.34
CA GLN A 242 -15.07 8.02 -27.24
C GLN A 242 -16.16 9.07 -26.98
N ASN A 243 -16.04 10.27 -27.55
CA ASN A 243 -16.89 11.42 -27.28
C ASN A 243 -16.96 11.75 -25.78
N THR A 244 -15.82 11.62 -25.11
CA THR A 244 -15.67 11.87 -23.67
C THR A 244 -14.90 13.14 -23.41
N ILE A 245 -15.19 13.76 -22.27
CA ILE A 245 -14.45 14.90 -21.74
C ILE A 245 -13.86 14.44 -20.41
N ALA A 246 -12.60 14.80 -20.16
CA ALA A 246 -11.94 14.48 -18.90
C ALA A 246 -11.24 15.71 -18.30
N LEU A 247 -11.14 15.73 -16.97
CA LEU A 247 -10.20 16.59 -16.26
C LEU A 247 -8.91 15.79 -16.06
N LYS A 248 -7.80 16.32 -16.56
CA LYS A 248 -6.48 15.71 -16.42
C LYS A 248 -5.60 16.60 -15.56
N ALA A 249 -5.31 16.14 -14.35
CA ALA A 249 -4.36 16.80 -13.46
C ALA A 249 -3.03 16.05 -13.51
N ARG A 250 -1.91 16.78 -13.55
CA ARG A 250 -0.58 16.18 -13.67
C ARG A 250 0.36 16.74 -12.62
N ASN A 251 1.05 15.85 -11.90
CA ASN A 251 2.08 16.18 -10.92
C ASN A 251 1.64 17.22 -9.87
N LEU A 252 0.39 17.12 -9.39
CA LEU A 252 -0.10 17.95 -8.30
C LEU A 252 0.76 17.69 -7.07
N ARG A 253 1.42 18.72 -6.53
CA ARG A 253 2.32 18.55 -5.39
C ARG A 253 1.52 18.59 -4.10
N SER A 254 1.65 17.53 -3.29
CA SER A 254 1.14 17.50 -1.93
C SER A 254 2.17 18.13 -1.00
N ASP A 255 1.75 19.05 -0.15
CA ASP A 255 2.63 19.70 0.82
C ASP A 255 2.51 19.00 2.19
N PRO A 256 3.60 18.37 2.68
CA PRO A 256 3.58 17.62 3.94
C PRO A 256 3.11 18.40 5.16
N GLN A 257 3.20 19.74 5.15
CA GLN A 257 2.75 20.55 6.29
C GLN A 257 1.22 20.51 6.50
N TYR A 258 0.45 20.14 5.48
CA TYR A 258 -1.01 20.03 5.53
C TYR A 258 -1.50 18.59 5.64
N TRP A 259 -0.59 17.62 5.77
CA TRP A 259 -0.99 16.22 5.95
C TRP A 259 -1.52 15.99 7.37
N LEU A 260 -2.62 15.26 7.49
CA LEU A 260 -3.03 14.73 8.78
C LEU A 260 -2.44 13.33 8.92
N ASN A 261 -1.56 13.15 9.89
CA ASN A 261 -0.82 11.90 10.07
C ASN A 261 -0.74 11.54 11.56
N ASN A 262 -0.98 10.27 11.89
CA ASN A 262 -0.90 9.74 13.26
C ASN A 262 0.36 8.89 13.52
N GLY A 263 1.26 8.78 12.55
CA GLY A 263 2.54 8.06 12.62
C GLY A 263 2.50 6.59 12.19
N ARG A 264 1.32 6.06 11.85
CA ARG A 264 1.18 4.66 11.42
C ARG A 264 1.52 4.43 9.96
N VAL A 265 1.39 5.46 9.12
CA VAL A 265 1.83 5.45 7.72
C VAL A 265 2.78 6.63 7.51
N LEU A 266 4.09 6.34 7.46
CA LEU A 266 5.15 7.34 7.31
C LEU A 266 6.09 7.04 6.14
N SER A 267 6.06 5.81 5.64
CA SER A 267 7.05 5.29 4.71
C SER A 267 6.41 4.33 3.71
N ILE A 268 7.09 4.11 2.60
CA ILE A 268 6.63 3.22 1.53
C ILE A 268 6.35 1.79 2.04
N PRO A 269 7.17 1.19 2.92
CA PRO A 269 6.87 -0.12 3.51
C PRO A 269 5.56 -0.14 4.31
N ASP A 270 5.13 1.01 4.86
CA ASP A 270 3.84 1.12 5.56
C ASP A 270 2.64 1.06 4.60
N LEU A 271 2.85 1.10 3.28
CA LEU A 271 1.81 0.92 2.28
C LEU A 271 1.45 -0.56 2.05
N LEU A 272 2.30 -1.52 2.46
CA LEU A 272 1.99 -2.94 2.31
C LEU A 272 0.71 -3.32 3.06
N GLY A 273 -0.30 -3.82 2.33
CA GLY A 273 -1.61 -4.15 2.88
C GLY A 273 -2.42 -2.92 3.35
N CYS A 274 -1.95 -1.71 3.04
CA CYS A 274 -2.68 -0.48 3.34
C CYS A 274 -3.89 -0.34 2.41
N GLN A 275 -4.98 0.22 2.93
CA GLN A 275 -6.15 0.58 2.13
C GLN A 275 -6.08 2.08 1.83
N LEU A 276 -6.15 2.43 0.55
CA LEU A 276 -6.31 3.79 0.08
C LEU A 276 -7.77 4.06 -0.24
N ILE A 277 -8.30 5.13 0.32
CA ILE A 277 -9.62 5.66 0.02
C ILE A 277 -9.42 6.99 -0.70
N LEU A 278 -10.11 7.10 -1.83
CA LEU A 278 -10.07 8.25 -2.71
C LEU A 278 -11.45 8.87 -2.77
N HIS A 279 -11.50 10.18 -2.63
CA HIS A 279 -12.72 10.94 -2.76
C HIS A 279 -12.50 12.11 -3.69
N LEU A 280 -13.53 12.42 -4.48
CA LEU A 280 -13.52 13.54 -5.43
C LEU A 280 -14.59 14.54 -4.98
N PRO A 281 -14.40 15.28 -3.86
CA PRO A 281 -15.44 16.19 -3.39
C PRO A 281 -15.66 17.28 -4.43
N GLY A 282 -14.56 17.89 -4.89
CA GLY A 282 -14.49 18.87 -5.97
C GLY A 282 -15.41 20.07 -5.84
N ILE A 283 -16.00 20.32 -4.68
CA ILE A 283 -16.92 21.43 -4.48
C ILE A 283 -16.19 22.53 -3.72
N MET A 284 -15.85 23.61 -4.44
CA MET A 284 -15.69 24.89 -3.75
C MET A 284 -17.07 25.28 -3.22
N ASP A 285 -17.26 25.13 -1.92
CA ASP A 285 -18.45 25.58 -1.21
C ASP A 285 -18.69 27.06 -1.55
N SER A 286 -19.81 27.31 -2.23
CA SER A 286 -20.19 28.65 -2.66
C SER A 286 -20.82 29.46 -1.52
N GLY A 287 -21.07 28.84 -0.37
CA GLY A 287 -21.88 29.37 0.72
C GLY A 287 -23.38 29.36 0.41
N ASN A 288 -23.79 28.71 -0.68
CA ASN A 288 -25.17 28.58 -1.11
C ASN A 288 -25.51 27.10 -1.25
N GLU A 289 -26.18 26.56 -0.23
CA GLU A 289 -26.55 25.14 -0.12
C GLU A 289 -27.27 24.59 -1.36
N GLU A 290 -28.13 25.39 -1.99
CA GLU A 290 -28.83 24.96 -3.21
C GLU A 290 -27.85 24.76 -4.36
N HIS A 291 -26.93 25.72 -4.55
CA HIS A 291 -25.88 25.65 -5.55
C HIS A 291 -24.92 24.48 -5.28
N ASP A 292 -24.51 24.30 -4.03
CA ASP A 292 -23.57 23.26 -3.64
C ASP A 292 -24.19 21.87 -3.77
N GLN A 293 -25.47 21.73 -3.43
CA GLN A 293 -26.22 20.49 -3.66
C GLN A 293 -26.29 20.16 -5.15
N TYR A 294 -26.49 21.17 -6.01
CA TYR A 294 -26.47 20.96 -7.45
C TYR A 294 -25.09 20.56 -7.98
N LEU A 295 -24.01 21.13 -7.45
CA LEU A 295 -22.66 20.72 -7.83
C LEU A 295 -22.40 19.25 -7.43
N ARG A 296 -22.82 18.86 -6.22
CA ARG A 296 -22.75 17.46 -5.76
C ARG A 296 -23.54 16.52 -6.68
N ASP A 297 -24.73 16.93 -7.09
CA ASP A 297 -25.57 16.15 -8.00
C ASP A 297 -24.92 15.92 -9.37
N VAL A 298 -24.16 16.87 -9.90
CA VAL A 298 -23.43 16.68 -11.16
C VAL A 298 -22.17 15.83 -10.94
N ARG A 299 -21.45 16.08 -9.84
CA ARG A 299 -20.16 15.42 -9.55
C ARG A 299 -20.29 13.98 -9.10
N LYS A 300 -21.43 13.54 -8.58
CA LYS A 300 -21.64 12.13 -8.24
C LYS A 300 -21.48 11.19 -9.44
N ASP A 301 -21.75 11.72 -10.64
CA ASP A 301 -21.64 11.01 -11.91
C ASP A 301 -20.22 11.09 -12.52
N PHE A 302 -19.29 11.81 -11.87
CA PHE A 302 -17.90 11.85 -12.31
C PHE A 302 -17.24 10.50 -12.05
N GLU A 303 -16.23 10.20 -12.86
CA GLU A 303 -15.58 8.91 -12.80
C GLU A 303 -14.06 8.99 -12.84
N LEU A 304 -13.42 8.61 -11.74
CA LEU A 304 -11.98 8.40 -11.71
C LEU A 304 -11.60 7.25 -12.65
N HIS A 305 -10.76 7.54 -13.63
CA HIS A 305 -10.28 6.57 -14.60
C HIS A 305 -8.87 6.09 -14.26
N ASP A 306 -7.95 7.01 -14.07
CA ASP A 306 -6.57 6.71 -13.71
C ASP A 306 -6.13 7.59 -12.54
N LEU A 307 -5.30 7.01 -11.68
CA LEU A 307 -4.60 7.70 -10.61
C LEU A 307 -3.14 7.27 -10.62
N GLU A 308 -2.26 8.24 -10.57
CA GLU A 308 -0.84 8.03 -10.38
C GLU A 308 -0.40 8.71 -9.08
N ILE A 309 0.20 7.94 -8.17
CA ILE A 309 0.82 8.47 -6.96
C ILE A 309 2.33 8.32 -7.10
N SER A 310 3.02 9.44 -7.22
CA SER A 310 4.47 9.52 -7.26
C SER A 310 4.99 9.93 -5.89
N MET A 311 6.06 9.29 -5.43
CA MET A 311 6.69 9.53 -4.12
C MET A 311 8.21 9.71 -4.28
N SER A 312 8.88 10.02 -3.17
CA SER A 312 10.33 10.13 -3.08
C SER A 312 11.07 8.97 -3.77
N LYS A 313 12.26 9.28 -4.27
CA LYS A 313 13.14 8.33 -5.00
C LYS A 313 12.55 7.76 -6.30
N GLY A 314 11.55 8.42 -6.87
CA GLY A 314 11.02 8.10 -8.19
C GLY A 314 10.07 6.91 -8.22
N ARG A 315 9.50 6.53 -7.07
CA ARG A 315 8.46 5.50 -6.96
C ARG A 315 7.15 6.03 -7.50
N ARG A 316 6.51 5.32 -8.44
CA ARG A 316 5.27 5.72 -9.09
C ARG A 316 4.27 4.57 -9.07
N TYR A 317 3.15 4.76 -8.41
CA TYR A 317 2.07 3.77 -8.36
C TYR A 317 0.96 4.19 -9.30
N TRP A 318 0.79 3.42 -10.39
CA TRP A 318 -0.33 3.58 -11.31
C TRP A 318 -1.48 2.69 -10.86
N ILE A 319 -2.62 3.31 -10.62
CA ILE A 319 -3.85 2.68 -10.16
C ILE A 319 -4.92 2.97 -11.20
N HIS A 320 -5.27 1.94 -11.96
CA HIS A 320 -6.28 2.01 -13.00
C HIS A 320 -7.68 1.76 -12.44
N ARG A 321 -8.70 2.20 -13.18
CA ARG A 321 -10.12 2.07 -12.83
C ARG A 321 -10.52 0.65 -12.43
N ASP A 322 -10.03 -0.36 -13.14
CA ASP A 322 -10.38 -1.77 -12.90
C ASP A 322 -9.82 -2.32 -11.59
N GLN A 323 -8.82 -1.64 -11.01
CA GLN A 323 -8.25 -1.93 -9.70
C GLN A 323 -8.98 -1.21 -8.55
N LEU A 324 -9.89 -0.27 -8.88
CA LEU A 324 -10.64 0.51 -7.92
C LEU A 324 -12.01 -0.11 -7.64
N THR A 325 -12.35 -0.24 -6.36
CA THR A 325 -13.72 -0.55 -5.94
C THR A 325 -14.48 0.75 -5.70
N LYS A 326 -15.41 1.10 -6.60
CA LYS A 326 -16.30 2.25 -6.44
C LYS A 326 -17.43 1.91 -5.45
N ILE A 327 -17.61 2.75 -4.45
CA ILE A 327 -18.73 2.71 -3.49
C ILE A 327 -19.38 4.09 -3.39
N GLU A 328 -20.64 4.12 -2.96
CA GLU A 328 -21.34 5.35 -2.65
C GLU A 328 -21.23 5.62 -1.14
N SER A 329 -20.72 6.79 -0.76
CA SER A 329 -20.64 7.21 0.64
C SER A 329 -22.00 7.68 1.16
N SER A 330 -22.10 7.91 2.47
CA SER A 330 -23.34 8.33 3.13
C SER A 330 -23.93 9.65 2.64
N ASP A 331 -23.13 10.48 1.96
CA ASP A 331 -23.50 11.74 1.32
C ASP A 331 -23.81 11.59 -0.18
N GLY A 332 -23.82 10.36 -0.71
CA GLY A 332 -24.14 10.07 -2.11
C GLY A 332 -22.98 10.29 -3.08
N MET A 333 -21.79 10.64 -2.59
CA MET A 333 -20.63 10.87 -3.43
C MET A 333 -19.89 9.55 -3.77
N PRO A 334 -19.27 9.46 -4.95
CA PRO A 334 -18.45 8.32 -5.30
C PRO A 334 -17.16 8.33 -4.49
N THR A 335 -16.93 7.24 -3.77
CA THR A 335 -15.69 6.95 -3.06
C THR A 335 -15.03 5.75 -3.72
N TYR A 336 -13.74 5.82 -3.99
CA TYR A 336 -12.99 4.73 -4.59
C TYR A 336 -12.06 4.11 -3.55
N VAL A 337 -12.04 2.79 -3.50
CA VAL A 337 -11.22 2.03 -2.56
C VAL A 337 -10.20 1.22 -3.35
N PHE A 338 -8.93 1.40 -3.01
CA PHE A 338 -7.81 0.64 -3.51
C PHE A 338 -7.14 -0.10 -2.35
N GLN A 339 -6.74 -1.34 -2.58
CA GLN A 339 -6.00 -2.12 -1.61
C GLN A 339 -4.58 -2.31 -2.13
N PHE A 340 -3.60 -1.75 -1.44
CA PHE A 340 -2.20 -1.99 -1.79
C PHE A 340 -1.86 -3.47 -1.59
N PRO A 341 -0.93 -4.01 -2.40
CA PRO A 341 -0.47 -5.39 -2.25
C PRO A 341 0.08 -5.67 -0.86
N SER A 342 0.00 -6.93 -0.43
CA SER A 342 0.46 -7.35 0.90
C SER A 342 1.93 -7.76 0.92
N THR A 343 2.58 -7.84 -0.24
CA THR A 343 3.98 -8.25 -0.39
C THR A 343 4.80 -7.17 -1.08
N ASP A 344 6.08 -7.07 -0.71
CA ASP A 344 7.01 -6.15 -1.35
C ASP A 344 7.06 -6.38 -2.85
N GLU A 345 7.25 -7.63 -3.30
CA GLU A 345 7.42 -7.96 -4.71
C GLU A 345 6.26 -7.45 -5.58
N GLU A 346 5.02 -7.59 -5.11
CA GLU A 346 3.85 -7.07 -5.83
C GLU A 346 3.80 -5.54 -5.83
N LEU A 347 4.13 -4.91 -4.69
CA LEU A 347 4.21 -3.44 -4.59
C LEU A 347 5.28 -2.88 -5.54
N TRP A 348 6.41 -3.56 -5.67
CA TRP A 348 7.50 -3.20 -6.60
C TRP A 348 7.11 -3.38 -8.06
N ARG A 349 6.31 -4.40 -8.39
CA ARG A 349 5.83 -4.61 -9.77
C ARG A 349 4.90 -3.49 -10.24
N MET A 350 4.14 -2.87 -9.31
CA MET A 350 3.31 -1.70 -9.64
C MET A 350 4.12 -0.50 -10.12
N ASP A 351 5.39 -0.37 -9.71
CA ASP A 351 6.29 0.73 -10.08
C ASP A 351 6.81 0.64 -11.53
N ILE A 352 6.81 -0.57 -12.10
CA ILE A 352 7.52 -0.88 -13.36
C ILE A 352 6.59 -0.85 -14.58
N LEU A 353 5.29 -1.02 -14.40
CA LEU A 353 4.33 -1.09 -15.50
C LEU A 353 4.12 0.29 -16.13
N ARG A 354 4.61 0.47 -17.36
CA ARG A 354 4.35 1.58 -18.27
C ARG A 354 4.00 1.06 -19.66
#